data_AF-A0A443K0R5-F1
#
_entry.id   AF-A0A443K0R5-F1
#
_cell.length_a   1.000
_cell.length_b   1.000
_cell.length_c   1.000
_cell.angle_alpha   90.00
_cell.angle_beta   90.00
_cell.angle_gamma   90.00
#
_symmetry.space_group_name_H-M   'P 1'
#
loop_
_entity.id
_entity.type
_entity.pdbx_description
1 polymer ?
#
loop_
_entity_poly.entity_id
_entity_poly.type
_entity_poly.pdbx_seq_one_letter_code
_entity_poly.pdbx_strand_id
1 'polypeptide(L)'
;MKTISETGFANPMILLDEIEKAGLSSLGDPLSALLPLLQRDTARQYRCPYLDANVDLSRVSWVMLGNGFGRLPAPVRDRVTIFQVGGPTGSQIRGLVERVLGETAAGAEIIEHVTAAINSRKMSPRGLHRLAAEFREIDNQPILN
;
A
#
# COMPACT_ATOMS: atom_id res chain seq x y z
N MET A 1 5.13 0.85 21.27
CA MET A 1 4.34 0.65 22.50
C MET A 1 4.55 1.75 23.54
N LYS A 2 5.79 2.20 23.79
CA LYS A 2 6.09 3.22 24.81
C LYS A 2 5.25 4.51 24.67
N THR A 3 5.17 5.06 23.46
CA THR A 3 4.37 6.27 23.17
C THR A 3 2.86 6.10 23.39
N ILE A 4 2.31 4.91 23.11
CA ILE A 4 0.89 4.61 23.35
C ILE A 4 0.63 4.48 24.86
N SER A 5 1.57 3.87 25.59
CA SER A 5 1.52 3.76 27.05
C SER A 5 1.67 5.12 27.75
N GLU A 6 2.49 6.02 27.21
CA GLU A 6 2.73 7.36 27.77
C GLU A 6 1.61 8.34 27.45
N THR A 7 1.05 8.28 26.23
CA THR A 7 -0.02 9.19 25.81
C THR A 7 -1.41 8.68 26.17
N GLY A 8 -1.58 7.37 26.36
CA GLY A 8 -2.88 6.73 26.54
C GLY A 8 -3.71 6.63 25.26
N PHE A 9 -3.12 6.94 24.09
CA PHE A 9 -3.84 6.97 22.82
C PHE A 9 -3.14 6.13 21.76
N ALA A 10 -3.89 5.20 21.16
CA ALA A 10 -3.50 4.58 19.90
C ALA A 10 -3.88 5.51 18.74
N ASN A 11 -2.93 5.80 17.84
CA ASN A 11 -3.16 6.45 16.55
C ASN A 11 -3.02 5.38 15.47
N PRO A 12 -4.08 4.61 15.18
CA PRO A 12 -4.01 3.58 14.16
C PRO A 12 -3.92 4.22 12.78
N MET A 13 -3.10 3.62 11.92
CA MET A 13 -3.05 3.92 10.50
C MET A 13 -3.91 2.90 9.75
N ILE A 14 -4.91 3.37 9.00
CA ILE A 14 -5.78 2.54 8.17
C ILE A 14 -5.43 2.80 6.70
N LEU A 15 -5.10 1.71 5.99
CA LEU A 15 -4.84 1.72 4.55
C LEU A 15 -6.09 1.24 3.80
N LEU A 16 -6.60 2.08 2.91
CA LEU A 16 -7.67 1.73 1.97
C LEU A 16 -7.04 1.55 0.60
N ASP A 17 -7.03 0.32 0.10
CA ASP A 17 -6.53 0.02 -1.25
C ASP A 17 -7.65 0.12 -2.29
N GLU A 18 -7.29 0.44 -3.53
CA GLU A 18 -8.19 0.55 -4.68
C GLU A 18 -9.43 1.44 -4.45
N ILE A 19 -9.23 2.61 -3.82
CA ILE A 19 -10.33 3.53 -3.46
C ILE A 19 -11.15 4.00 -4.68
N GLU A 20 -10.55 4.00 -5.87
CA GLU A 20 -11.23 4.34 -7.12
C GLU A 20 -12.29 3.31 -7.55
N LYS A 21 -12.27 2.11 -6.95
CA LYS A 21 -13.24 1.04 -7.18
C LYS A 21 -14.39 1.06 -6.19
N ALA A 22 -14.29 1.83 -5.10
CA ALA A 22 -15.37 2.06 -4.15
C ALA A 22 -16.40 3.02 -4.77
N GLY A 23 -17.11 2.57 -5.81
CA GLY A 23 -18.17 3.33 -6.48
C GLY A 23 -19.57 2.96 -5.98
N LEU A 24 -20.56 3.65 -6.53
CA LEU A 24 -21.99 3.37 -6.31
C LEU A 24 -22.29 1.89 -6.59
N SER A 25 -22.65 1.18 -5.53
CA SER A 25 -23.23 -0.16 -5.62
C SER A 25 -24.74 -0.06 -5.41
N SER A 26 -25.48 -1.16 -5.65
CA SER A 26 -26.92 -1.23 -5.33
C SER A 26 -27.23 -0.98 -3.84
N LEU A 27 -26.23 -1.06 -2.97
CA LEU A 27 -26.33 -0.86 -1.52
C LEU A 27 -26.03 0.58 -1.07
N GLY A 28 -25.70 1.49 -2.00
CA GLY A 28 -25.37 2.89 -1.74
C GLY A 28 -23.92 3.26 -2.08
N ASP A 29 -23.54 4.48 -1.69
CA ASP A 29 -22.19 5.03 -1.88
C ASP A 29 -21.33 4.79 -0.62
N PRO A 30 -20.38 3.83 -0.65
CA PRO A 30 -19.52 3.56 0.49
C PRO A 30 -18.61 4.75 0.84
N LEU A 31 -18.29 5.61 -0.14
CA LEU A 31 -17.44 6.78 0.09
C LEU A 31 -18.14 7.86 0.91
N SER A 32 -19.47 7.97 0.79
CA SER A 32 -20.27 8.87 1.61
C SER A 32 -20.19 8.53 3.10
N ALA A 33 -20.10 7.24 3.46
CA ALA A 33 -19.93 6.81 4.85
C ALA A 33 -18.54 7.18 5.42
N LEU A 34 -17.54 7.35 4.55
CA LEU A 34 -16.18 7.71 4.93
C LEU A 34 -16.01 9.22 5.18
N LEU A 35 -16.81 10.07 4.51
CA LEU A 35 -16.71 11.54 4.63
C LEU A 35 -16.63 12.09 6.07
N PRO A 36 -17.48 11.68 7.03
CA PRO A 36 -17.38 12.18 8.41
C PRO A 36 -16.11 11.72 9.13
N LEU A 37 -15.42 10.69 8.63
CA LEU A 37 -14.20 10.15 9.23
C LEU A 37 -12.92 10.86 8.77
N LEU A 38 -12.98 11.62 7.66
CA LEU A 38 -11.82 12.27 7.05
C LEU A 38 -11.46 13.61 7.70
N GLN A 39 -12.38 14.21 8.44
CA GLN A 39 -12.16 15.48 9.14
C GLN A 39 -12.13 15.23 10.65
N ARG A 40 -11.10 15.74 11.34
CA ARG A 40 -10.91 15.50 12.78
C ARG A 40 -12.12 15.92 13.62
N ASP A 41 -12.73 17.06 13.31
CA ASP A 41 -13.86 17.60 14.06
C ASP A 41 -15.07 16.66 14.00
N THR A 42 -15.41 16.20 12.79
CA THR A 42 -16.53 15.28 12.57
C THR A 42 -16.22 13.87 13.10
N ALA A 43 -14.97 13.43 12.99
CA ALA A 43 -14.53 12.11 13.44
C ALA A 43 -14.50 11.97 14.97
N ARG A 44 -14.38 13.08 15.72
CA ARG A 44 -14.33 13.08 17.20
C ARG A 44 -15.63 12.58 17.85
N GLN A 45 -16.75 12.77 17.18
CA GLN A 45 -18.09 12.38 17.66
C GLN A 45 -18.83 11.53 16.62
N TYR A 46 -18.10 10.65 15.94
CA TYR A 46 -18.70 9.80 14.92
C TYR A 46 -19.72 8.84 15.55
N ARG A 47 -20.99 8.94 15.14
CA ARG A 47 -22.05 8.01 15.54
C ARG A 47 -21.90 6.73 14.74
N CYS A 48 -21.42 5.66 15.39
CA CYS A 48 -21.30 4.36 14.75
C CYS A 48 -22.69 3.70 14.64
N PRO A 49 -23.18 3.36 13.43
CA PRO A 49 -24.50 2.74 13.27
C PRO A 49 -24.61 1.36 13.92
N TYR A 50 -23.50 0.62 13.99
CA TYR A 50 -23.48 -0.73 14.54
C TYR A 50 -23.44 -0.75 16.07
N LEU A 51 -22.65 0.15 16.66
CA LEU A 51 -22.51 0.24 18.13
C LEU A 51 -23.60 1.12 18.77
N ASP A 52 -24.37 1.83 17.94
CA ASP A 52 -25.33 2.85 18.35
C ASP A 52 -24.77 3.85 19.40
N ALA A 53 -23.50 4.18 19.26
CA ALA A 53 -22.74 4.98 20.20
C ALA A 53 -21.77 5.92 19.47
N ASN A 54 -21.37 7.00 20.16
CA ASN A 54 -20.37 7.92 19.64
C ASN A 54 -18.97 7.36 19.90
N VAL A 55 -18.14 7.35 18.88
CA VAL A 55 -16.76 6.89 18.92
C VAL A 55 -15.84 8.03 18.48
N ASP A 56 -14.76 8.26 19.24
CA ASP A 56 -13.72 9.21 18.85
C ASP A 56 -12.73 8.56 17.89
N LEU A 57 -12.85 8.89 16.61
CA LEU A 57 -11.96 8.47 15.53
C LEU A 57 -11.06 9.62 15.05
N SER A 58 -11.00 10.74 15.76
CA SER A 58 -10.22 11.94 15.37
C SER A 58 -8.70 11.70 15.29
N ARG A 59 -8.23 10.60 15.87
CA ARG A 59 -6.82 10.19 15.89
C ARG A 59 -6.50 9.09 14.89
N VAL A 60 -7.45 8.64 14.09
CA VAL A 60 -7.17 7.66 13.03
C VAL A 60 -6.51 8.38 11.85
N SER A 61 -5.44 7.79 11.35
CA SER A 61 -4.76 8.29 10.14
C SER A 61 -5.16 7.44 8.94
N TRP A 62 -5.74 8.07 7.93
CA TRP A 62 -6.23 7.39 6.73
C TRP A 62 -5.23 7.55 5.58
N VAL A 63 -4.80 6.42 5.01
CA VAL A 63 -4.00 6.38 3.77
C VAL A 63 -4.82 5.67 2.72
N MET A 64 -4.94 6.25 1.54
CA MET A 64 -5.73 5.70 0.45
C MET A 64 -4.85 5.50 -0.77
N LEU A 65 -4.94 4.33 -1.38
CA LEU A 65 -4.26 4.00 -2.62
C LEU A 65 -5.28 3.89 -3.74
N GLY A 66 -4.90 4.33 -4.92
CA GLY A 66 -5.69 4.16 -6.12
C GLY A 66 -4.91 4.48 -7.37
N ASN A 67 -5.31 3.88 -8.48
CA ASN A 67 -4.61 4.05 -9.76
C ASN A 67 -4.96 5.37 -10.47
N GLY A 68 -5.95 6.09 -9.97
CA GLY A 68 -6.33 7.40 -10.49
C GLY A 68 -7.45 8.05 -9.70
N PHE A 69 -7.53 9.37 -9.78
CA PHE A 69 -8.46 10.18 -8.98
C PHE A 69 -9.74 10.57 -9.73
N GLY A 70 -9.83 10.26 -11.03
CA GLY A 70 -10.95 10.68 -11.88
C GLY A 70 -12.30 10.11 -11.44
N ARG A 71 -12.30 8.95 -10.77
CA ARG A 71 -13.51 8.31 -10.22
C ARG A 71 -13.78 8.70 -8.77
N LEU A 72 -12.91 9.48 -8.13
CA LEU A 72 -13.07 9.87 -6.74
C LEU A 72 -14.05 11.06 -6.63
N PRO A 73 -15.13 10.96 -5.84
CA PRO A 73 -16.08 12.05 -5.65
C PRO A 73 -15.41 13.34 -5.19
N ALA A 74 -15.89 14.49 -5.66
CA ALA A 74 -15.37 15.80 -5.23
C ALA A 74 -15.34 15.98 -3.70
N PRO A 75 -16.39 15.57 -2.94
CA PRO A 75 -16.37 15.72 -1.49
C PRO A 75 -15.23 14.98 -0.78
N VAL A 76 -14.77 13.84 -1.34
CA VAL A 76 -13.62 13.10 -0.81
C VAL A 76 -12.33 13.81 -1.20
N ARG A 77 -12.21 14.22 -2.48
CA ARG A 77 -11.01 14.92 -2.99
C ARG A 77 -10.69 16.19 -2.20
N ASP A 78 -11.72 16.95 -1.81
CA ASP A 78 -11.55 18.19 -1.04
C ASP A 78 -11.05 17.96 0.40
N ARG A 79 -11.11 16.71 0.89
CA ARG A 79 -10.77 16.32 2.27
C ARG A 79 -9.49 15.51 2.38
N VAL A 80 -8.81 15.23 1.27
CA VAL A 80 -7.58 14.42 1.25
C VAL A 80 -6.45 15.17 0.57
N THR A 81 -5.22 14.90 1.00
CA THR A 81 -4.02 15.34 0.29
C THR A 81 -3.66 14.28 -0.76
N ILE A 82 -3.59 14.70 -2.02
CA ILE A 82 -3.28 13.80 -3.13
C ILE A 82 -1.78 13.82 -3.41
N PHE A 83 -1.15 12.65 -3.31
CA PHE A 83 0.22 12.43 -3.73
C PHE A 83 0.23 11.59 -5.02
N GLN A 84 0.81 12.13 -6.08
CA GLN A 84 1.00 11.39 -7.33
C GLN A 84 2.34 10.66 -7.29
N VAL A 85 2.28 9.33 -7.34
CA VAL A 85 3.46 8.48 -7.40
C VAL A 85 3.63 7.99 -8.83
N GLY A 86 4.70 8.42 -9.48
CA GLY A 86 5.05 7.96 -10.83
C GLY A 86 5.60 6.54 -10.84
N GLY A 87 5.77 6.00 -12.05
CA GLY A 87 6.50 4.73 -12.22
C GLY A 87 7.97 4.86 -11.77
N PRO A 88 8.60 3.76 -11.34
CA PRO A 88 9.98 3.79 -10.89
C PRO A 88 10.94 4.10 -12.05
N THR A 89 12.03 4.79 -11.76
CA THR A 89 13.13 5.01 -12.69
C THR A 89 13.93 3.71 -12.90
N GLY A 90 14.70 3.64 -13.97
CA GLY A 90 15.59 2.48 -14.21
C GLY A 90 16.60 2.25 -13.07
N SER A 91 17.09 3.32 -12.44
CA SER A 91 17.98 3.22 -11.26
C SER A 91 17.25 2.68 -10.03
N GLN A 92 15.99 3.07 -9.81
CA GLN A 92 15.17 2.53 -8.73
C GLN A 92 14.83 1.05 -8.96
N ILE A 93 14.55 0.65 -10.20
CA ILE A 93 14.34 -0.76 -10.57
C ILE A 93 15.62 -1.56 -10.31
N ARG A 94 16.78 -1.07 -10.76
CA ARG A 94 18.07 -1.72 -10.48
C ARG A 94 18.28 -1.92 -8.98
N GLY A 95 18.13 -0.86 -8.18
CA GLY A 95 18.30 -0.94 -6.72
C GLY A 95 17.32 -1.91 -6.06
N LEU A 96 16.10 -2.04 -6.59
CA LEU A 96 15.14 -3.05 -6.15
C LEU A 96 15.64 -4.47 -6.47
N VAL A 97 16.10 -4.70 -7.70
CA VAL A 97 16.62 -6.01 -8.15
C VAL A 97 17.84 -6.42 -7.32
N GLU A 98 18.79 -5.50 -7.12
CA GLU A 98 19.97 -5.71 -6.28
C GLU A 98 19.59 -6.06 -4.85
N ARG A 99 18.59 -5.38 -4.27
CA ARG A 99 18.13 -5.67 -2.91
C ARG A 99 17.45 -7.03 -2.80
N VAL A 100 16.69 -7.44 -3.82
CA VAL A 100 15.91 -8.69 -3.79
C VAL A 100 16.74 -9.92 -4.15
N LEU A 101 17.70 -9.79 -5.08
CA LEU A 101 18.55 -10.88 -5.56
C LEU A 101 19.96 -10.88 -4.94
N GLY A 102 20.42 -9.77 -4.37
CA GLY A 102 21.72 -9.70 -3.70
C GLY A 102 21.81 -10.62 -2.48
N GLU A 103 20.67 -11.01 -1.90
CA GLU A 103 20.60 -12.03 -0.85
C GLU A 103 20.88 -13.45 -1.36
N THR A 104 20.81 -13.71 -2.67
CA THR A 104 20.78 -15.05 -3.26
C THR A 104 22.03 -15.41 -4.08
N ALA A 105 23.16 -14.72 -3.82
CA ALA A 105 24.42 -14.89 -4.57
C ALA A 105 24.29 -14.71 -6.10
N ALA A 106 23.27 -13.98 -6.56
CA ALA A 106 23.05 -13.75 -7.98
C ALA A 106 24.21 -12.95 -8.60
N GLY A 107 24.79 -13.49 -9.68
CA GLY A 107 25.85 -12.80 -10.42
C GLY A 107 25.35 -11.49 -11.06
N ALA A 108 26.29 -10.56 -11.29
CA ALA A 108 25.99 -9.25 -11.88
C ALA A 108 25.23 -9.33 -13.22
N GLU A 109 25.48 -10.37 -14.01
CA GLU A 109 24.79 -10.60 -15.29
C GLU A 109 23.29 -10.87 -15.12
N ILE A 110 22.89 -11.60 -14.08
CA ILE A 110 21.48 -11.89 -13.78
C ILE A 110 20.76 -10.60 -13.37
N ILE A 111 21.41 -9.78 -12.54
CA ILE A 111 20.88 -8.48 -12.10
C ILE A 111 20.62 -7.59 -13.31
N GLU A 112 21.54 -7.52 -14.27
CA GLU A 112 21.36 -6.74 -15.50
C GLU A 112 20.19 -7.26 -16.34
N HIS A 113 20.13 -8.56 -16.60
CA HIS A 113 19.07 -9.17 -17.39
C HIS A 113 17.69 -8.93 -16.78
N VAL A 114 17.55 -9.13 -15.47
CA VAL A 114 16.28 -8.94 -14.76
C VAL A 114 15.89 -7.47 -14.73
N THR A 115 16.85 -6.57 -14.49
CA THR A 115 16.63 -5.11 -14.55
C THR A 115 16.13 -4.69 -15.93
N ALA A 116 16.75 -5.18 -17.01
CA ALA A 116 16.31 -4.91 -18.39
C ALA A 116 14.92 -5.50 -18.69
N ALA A 117 14.62 -6.69 -18.18
CA ALA A 117 13.32 -7.34 -18.34
C ALA A 117 12.18 -6.54 -17.65
N ILE A 118 12.42 -5.98 -16.47
CA ILE A 118 11.45 -5.14 -15.76
C ILE A 118 11.28 -3.79 -16.47
N ASN A 119 12.38 -3.14 -16.88
CA ASN A 119 12.33 -1.88 -17.62
C ASN A 119 11.56 -2.01 -18.95
N SER A 120 11.70 -3.15 -19.64
CA SER A 120 10.99 -3.45 -20.89
C SER A 120 9.56 -3.99 -20.69
N ARG A 121 9.06 -4.02 -19.44
CA ARG A 121 7.77 -4.59 -19.03
C ARG A 121 7.57 -6.06 -19.42
N LYS A 122 8.63 -6.79 -19.74
CA LYS A 122 8.59 -8.26 -19.95
C LYS A 122 8.42 -9.01 -18.63
N MET A 123 8.79 -8.38 -17.51
CA MET A 123 8.65 -8.92 -16.16
C MET A 123 8.05 -7.87 -15.22
N SER A 124 7.21 -8.31 -14.27
CA SER A 124 6.70 -7.45 -13.19
C SER A 124 7.56 -7.59 -11.92
N PRO A 125 7.54 -6.60 -11.01
CA PRO A 125 8.21 -6.72 -9.70
C PRO A 125 7.73 -7.91 -8.87
N ARG A 126 6.48 -8.37 -9.05
CA ARG A 126 6.01 -9.61 -8.41
C ARG A 126 6.71 -10.85 -8.96
N GLY A 127 7.03 -10.85 -10.26
CA GLY A 127 7.84 -11.90 -10.90
C GLY A 127 9.25 -11.97 -10.34
N LEU A 128 9.86 -10.83 -10.02
CA LEU A 128 11.16 -10.75 -9.35
C LEU A 128 11.16 -11.47 -7.99
N HIS A 129 10.14 -11.24 -7.16
CA HIS A 129 10.05 -11.94 -5.87
C HIS A 129 9.88 -13.44 -6.00
N ARG A 130 9.13 -13.90 -7.02
CA ARG A 130 9.02 -15.33 -7.32
C ARG A 130 10.36 -15.92 -7.72
N LEU A 131 11.07 -15.26 -8.63
CA LEU A 131 12.41 -15.67 -9.06
C LEU A 131 13.37 -15.75 -7.87
N ALA A 132 13.35 -14.75 -6.99
CA ALA A 132 14.20 -14.73 -5.80
C ALA A 132 13.87 -15.86 -4.80
N ALA A 133 12.60 -16.27 -4.71
CA ALA A 133 12.21 -17.42 -3.91
C ALA A 133 12.72 -18.74 -4.52
N GLU A 134 12.59 -18.91 -5.84
CA GLU A 134 13.10 -20.08 -6.56
C GLU A 134 14.62 -20.24 -6.38
N PHE A 135 15.39 -19.15 -6.49
CA PHE A 135 16.84 -19.19 -6.25
C PHE A 135 17.19 -19.58 -4.80
N ARG A 136 16.42 -19.11 -3.80
CA ARG A 136 16.61 -19.50 -2.40
C ARG A 136 16.32 -20.98 -2.16
N GLU A 137 15.34 -21.54 -2.85
CA GLU A 137 15.03 -22.96 -2.73
C GLU A 137 16.15 -23.83 -3.30
N ILE A 138 16.75 -23.42 -4.42
CA ILE A 138 17.89 -24.11 -5.02
C ILE A 138 19.13 -24.05 -4.12
N ASP A 139 19.43 -22.88 -3.55
CA ASP A 139 20.59 -22.69 -2.65
C ASP A 139 20.44 -23.44 -1.31
N ASN A 140 19.20 -23.64 -0.85
CA ASN A 140 18.90 -24.41 0.37
C ASN A 140 18.75 -25.92 0.14
N GLN A 141 18.91 -26.44 -1.08
CA GLN A 141 18.90 -27.89 -1.26
C GLN A 141 20.20 -28.47 -0.66
N PRO A 142 20.12 -29.38 0.33
CA PRO A 142 21.31 -30.06 0.81
C PRO A 142 21.91 -30.83 -0.37
N ILE A 143 23.14 -30.48 -0.72
CA ILE A 143 23.95 -31.23 -1.69
C ILE A 143 24.07 -32.65 -1.11
N LEU A 144 23.24 -33.57 -1.58
CA LEU A 144 23.34 -34.99 -1.27
C LEU A 144 24.62 -35.48 -1.95
N ASN A 145 25.72 -35.43 -1.21
CA ASN A 145 26.96 -36.16 -1.49
C ASN A 145 26.77 -37.63 -1.15
#